data_AF-A0A6N9BEL9-F1
#
_entry.id   AF-A0A6N9BEL9-F1
#
_cell.length_a   1.000
_cell.length_b   1.000
_cell.length_c   1.000
_cell.angle_alpha   90.00
_cell.angle_beta   90.00
_cell.angle_gamma   90.00
#
_symmetry.space_group_name_H-M   'P 1'
#
loop_
_entity.id
_entity.type
_entity.pdbx_description
1 polymer ?
#
loop_
_entity_poly.entity_id
_entity_poly.type
_entity_poly.pdbx_seq_one_letter_code
_entity_poly.pdbx_strand_id
1 'polypeptide(L)'
;MLSDVAAIRRAMDAAGHDALLMVDTISSLASMDYRMDEWRVDVTVGGSQKGLMLPTGLGIVGLNDRALAIAREGGSPRRYWSWQRMMD
;
A
#
# COMPACT_ATOMS: atom_id res chain seq x y z
N MET A 1 1.33 9.26 16.89
CA MET A 1 0.04 8.52 16.95
C MET A 1 -0.01 7.60 15.76
N LEU A 2 -0.38 6.33 15.94
CA LEU A 2 -0.54 5.36 14.85
C LEU A 2 -2.03 5.18 14.57
N SER A 3 -2.38 5.03 13.29
CA SER A 3 -3.73 4.64 12.89
C SER A 3 -3.90 3.13 13.04
N ASP A 4 -5.03 2.68 13.59
CA ASP A 4 -5.37 1.25 13.64
C ASP A 4 -5.94 0.80 12.28
N VAL A 5 -5.04 0.33 11.42
CA VAL A 5 -5.37 -0.14 10.06
C VAL A 5 -6.31 -1.35 10.11
N ALA A 6 -6.13 -2.24 11.08
CA ALA A 6 -6.99 -3.41 11.23
C ALA A 6 -8.43 -3.00 11.63
N ALA A 7 -8.60 -1.96 12.46
CA ALA A 7 -9.92 -1.42 12.77
C ALA A 7 -10.61 -0.83 11.54
N ILE A 8 -9.87 -0.13 10.67
CA ILE A 8 -10.41 0.41 9.42
C ILE A 8 -10.91 -0.74 8.53
N ARG A 9 -10.11 -1.80 8.34
CA ARG A 9 -10.55 -2.99 7.58
C ARG A 9 -11.82 -3.60 8.16
N ARG A 10 -11.88 -3.80 9.49
CA ARG A 10 -13.08 -4.33 10.15
C ARG A 10 -14.30 -3.44 9.92
N ALA A 11 -14.16 -2.13 9.96
CA ALA A 11 -15.25 -1.20 9.69
C ALA A 11 -15.72 -1.26 8.23
N MET A 12 -14.79 -1.36 7.27
CA MET A 12 -15.13 -1.56 5.86
C MET A 12 -15.86 -2.88 5.63
N ASP A 13 -15.42 -3.97 6.27
CA ASP A 13 -16.09 -5.28 6.21
C ASP A 13 -17.51 -5.22 6.79
N ALA A 14 -17.68 -4.58 7.96
CA ALA A 14 -18.99 -4.41 8.59
C ALA A 14 -19.97 -3.59 7.73
N ALA A 15 -19.45 -2.64 6.95
CA ALA A 15 -20.23 -1.85 6.00
C ALA A 15 -20.49 -2.57 4.66
N GLY A 16 -19.91 -3.76 4.44
CA GLY A 16 -19.94 -4.45 3.14
C GLY A 16 -19.26 -3.64 2.03
N HIS A 17 -18.30 -2.77 2.39
CA HIS A 17 -17.71 -1.81 1.45
C HIS A 17 -16.50 -2.40 0.73
N ASP A 18 -16.52 -2.29 -0.60
CA ASP A 18 -15.54 -2.90 -1.50
C ASP A 18 -14.47 -1.90 -1.99
N ALA A 19 -14.12 -0.90 -1.17
CA ALA A 19 -13.09 0.06 -1.55
C ALA A 19 -11.70 -0.56 -1.38
N LEU A 20 -10.75 -0.10 -2.19
CA LEU A 20 -9.34 -0.38 -1.97
C LEU A 20 -8.87 0.28 -0.66
N LEU A 21 -8.17 -0.49 0.16
CA LEU A 21 -7.47 0.00 1.34
C LEU A 21 -6.02 0.33 0.98
N MET A 22 -5.70 1.62 0.91
CA MET A 22 -4.34 2.11 0.62
C MET A 22 -3.75 2.72 1.89
N VAL A 23 -2.53 2.33 2.27
CA VAL A 23 -1.89 2.75 3.52
C VAL A 23 -0.52 3.35 3.26
N ASP A 24 -0.34 4.59 3.73
CA ASP A 24 0.97 5.24 3.84
C ASP A 24 1.68 4.73 5.09
N THR A 25 2.85 4.12 4.88
CA THR A 25 3.73 3.58 5.91
C THR A 25 5.09 4.27 5.92
N ILE A 26 5.26 5.43 5.30
CA ILE A 26 6.56 6.11 5.13
C ILE A 26 7.28 6.23 6.47
N SER A 27 6.61 6.64 7.54
CA SER A 27 7.22 6.80 8.88
C SER A 27 7.03 5.61 9.83
N SER A 28 6.39 4.52 9.40
CA SER A 28 6.10 3.35 10.25
C SER A 28 6.69 2.03 9.74
N LEU A 29 6.92 1.89 8.43
CA LEU A 29 7.49 0.69 7.82
C LEU A 29 8.87 0.40 8.42
N ALA A 30 9.09 -0.86 8.84
CA ALA A 30 10.28 -1.32 9.56
C ALA A 30 10.53 -0.65 10.92
N SER A 31 9.55 0.07 11.47
CA SER A 31 9.60 0.65 12.83
C SER A 31 8.44 0.23 13.72
N MET A 32 7.30 -0.17 13.14
CA MET A 32 6.10 -0.61 13.83
C MET A 32 5.58 -1.91 13.20
N ASP A 33 4.77 -2.68 13.94
CA ASP A 33 4.10 -3.86 13.38
C ASP A 33 3.24 -3.44 12.18
N TYR A 34 3.36 -4.20 11.10
CA TYR A 34 2.66 -3.93 9.85
C TYR A 34 2.40 -5.24 9.13
N ARG A 35 1.12 -5.58 8.95
CA ARG A 35 0.70 -6.88 8.40
C ARG A 35 -0.20 -6.69 7.20
N MET A 36 0.42 -6.42 6.05
CA MET A 36 -0.28 -6.12 4.80
C MET A 36 -1.36 -7.18 4.46
N ASP A 37 -0.97 -8.46 4.45
CA ASP A 37 -1.87 -9.56 4.09
C ASP A 37 -2.96 -9.79 5.15
N GLU A 38 -2.58 -9.88 6.43
CA GLU A 38 -3.52 -10.11 7.54
C GLU A 38 -4.57 -8.99 7.62
N TRP A 39 -4.15 -7.74 7.42
CA TRP A 39 -5.05 -6.59 7.45
C TRP A 39 -5.72 -6.30 6.12
N ARG A 40 -5.45 -7.13 5.09
CA ARG A 40 -6.01 -7.03 3.73
C ARG A 40 -5.84 -5.60 3.16
N VAL A 41 -4.64 -5.05 3.32
CA VAL A 41 -4.25 -3.80 2.68
C VAL A 41 -3.94 -4.08 1.22
N ASP A 42 -4.52 -3.29 0.32
CA ASP A 42 -4.37 -3.48 -1.12
C ASP A 42 -3.11 -2.82 -1.67
N VAL A 43 -2.79 -1.63 -1.14
CA VAL A 43 -1.61 -0.87 -1.54
C VAL A 43 -0.89 -0.31 -0.32
N THR A 44 0.41 -0.59 -0.23
CA THR A 44 1.30 -0.03 0.79
C THR A 44 2.29 0.92 0.13
N VAL A 45 2.51 2.10 0.71
CA VAL A 45 3.56 3.03 0.27
C VAL A 45 4.56 3.27 1.38
N GLY A 46 5.85 3.19 1.09
CA GLY A 46 6.95 3.42 2.02
C GLY A 46 8.10 4.22 1.39
N GLY A 47 9.04 4.64 2.22
CA GLY A 47 10.24 5.38 1.79
C GLY A 47 11.51 4.82 2.44
N SER A 48 12.62 4.89 1.72
CA SER A 48 13.92 4.33 2.16
C SER A 48 14.53 5.04 3.38
N GLN A 49 14.32 6.35 3.50
CA GLN A 49 14.99 7.25 4.45
C GLN A 49 14.30 7.37 5.82
N LYS A 50 13.54 6.35 6.22
CA LYS A 50 12.77 6.33 7.47
C LYS A 50 13.13 5.09 8.27
N GLY A 51 12.16 4.22 8.58
CA GLY A 51 12.43 3.02 9.39
C GLY A 51 13.43 2.05 8.76
N LEU A 52 13.65 2.13 7.45
CA LEU A 52 14.65 1.34 6.73
C LEU A 52 16.08 1.87 6.83
N MET A 53 16.28 3.10 7.33
CA MET A 53 17.60 3.70 7.57
C MET A 53 18.54 3.73 6.34
N LEU A 54 17.98 3.85 5.13
CA LEU A 54 18.71 3.98 3.87
C LEU A 54 18.75 5.45 3.40
N PRO A 55 19.63 5.84 2.46
CA PRO A 55 19.55 7.15 1.82
C PRO A 55 18.21 7.40 1.14
N THR A 56 17.82 8.67 1.00
CA THR A 56 16.63 9.05 0.22
C THR A 56 16.81 8.67 -1.25
N GLY A 57 15.73 8.26 -1.90
CA GLY A 57 15.74 8.00 -3.35
C GLY A 57 14.87 6.85 -3.80
N LEU A 58 14.33 6.03 -2.89
CA LEU A 58 13.45 4.93 -3.24
C LEU A 58 12.07 5.11 -2.59
N GLY A 59 11.03 5.08 -3.44
CA GLY A 59 9.66 4.81 -3.02
C GLY A 59 9.40 3.32 -3.13
N ILE A 60 8.96 2.71 -2.03
CA ILE A 60 8.68 1.28 -1.96
C ILE A 60 7.17 1.11 -2.00
N VAL A 61 6.67 0.28 -2.92
CA VAL A 61 5.24 0.04 -3.08
C VAL A 61 4.97 -1.45 -2.98
N GLY A 62 4.11 -1.84 -2.05
CA GLY A 62 3.57 -3.19 -1.93
C GLY A 62 2.18 -3.24 -2.52
N LEU A 63 1.88 -4.26 -3.33
CA LEU A 63 0.59 -4.45 -4.01
C LEU A 63 0.10 -5.88 -3.82
N ASN A 64 -1.18 -6.07 -3.58
CA ASN A 64 -1.81 -7.38 -3.72
C ASN A 64 -2.36 -7.60 -5.14
N ASP A 65 -2.80 -8.83 -5.44
CA ASP A 65 -3.31 -9.19 -6.77
C ASP A 65 -4.54 -8.38 -7.18
N ARG A 66 -5.41 -8.02 -6.22
CA ARG A 66 -6.61 -7.22 -6.45
C ARG A 66 -6.25 -5.81 -6.92
N ALA A 67 -5.33 -5.14 -6.23
CA ALA A 67 -4.85 -3.81 -6.60
C ALA A 67 -4.21 -3.84 -8.00
N LEU A 68 -3.44 -4.88 -8.29
CA LEU A 68 -2.80 -5.04 -9.59
C LEU A 68 -3.81 -5.30 -10.72
N ALA A 69 -4.85 -6.10 -10.48
CA ALA A 69 -5.92 -6.34 -11.44
C ALA A 69 -6.66 -5.04 -11.78
N ILE A 70 -7.09 -4.27 -10.78
CA ILE A 70 -7.76 -2.98 -10.98
C ILE A 70 -6.84 -1.98 -11.71
N ALA A 71 -5.54 -1.96 -11.38
CA ALA A 71 -4.57 -1.12 -12.07
C ALA A 71 -4.34 -1.50 -13.54
N ARG A 72 -4.66 -2.74 -13.95
CA ARG A 72 -4.60 -3.17 -15.36
C ARG A 72 -5.84 -2.76 -16.15
N GLU A 73 -7.00 -2.67 -15.50
CA GLU A 73 -8.26 -2.28 -16.16
C GLU A 73 -8.28 -0.82 -16.62
N GLY A 74 -7.52 0.06 -15.99
CA GLY A 74 -7.38 1.45 -16.44
C GLY A 74 -7.13 2.46 -15.32
N GLY A 75 -7.53 3.72 -15.54
CA GLY A 75 -7.36 4.83 -14.60
C GLY A 75 -6.50 5.97 -15.16
N SER A 76 -5.84 6.72 -14.28
CA SER A 76 -5.06 7.90 -14.67
C SER A 76 -3.89 7.56 -15.62
N PRO A 77 -3.61 8.40 -16.64
CA PRO A 77 -2.44 8.22 -17.50
C PRO A 77 -1.16 8.10 -16.69
N ARG A 78 -0.34 7.08 -17.00
CA ARG A 78 0.89 6.75 -16.26
C ARG A 78 1.93 6.18 -17.21
N ARG A 79 3.19 6.55 -17.00
CA ARG A 79 4.33 6.03 -17.78
C ARG A 79 5.45 5.56 -16.87
N TYR A 80 6.08 6.50 -16.16
CA TYR A 80 7.16 6.21 -15.20
C TYR A 80 6.63 5.36 -14.03
N TRP A 81 5.50 5.74 -13.44
CA TRP A 81 4.86 5.03 -12.32
C TRP A 81 3.93 3.88 -12.73
N SER A 82 4.10 3.29 -13.92
CA SER A 82 3.28 2.16 -14.32
C SER A 82 3.79 0.88 -13.66
N TRP A 83 3.05 0.34 -12.69
CA TRP A 83 3.40 -0.92 -12.03
C TRP A 83 3.50 -2.08 -13.01
N GLN A 84 2.62 -2.12 -14.02
CA GLN A 84 2.69 -3.13 -15.08
C GLN A 84 4.06 -3.09 -15.77
N ARG A 85 4.52 -1.91 -16.18
CA ARG A 85 5.84 -1.75 -16.83
C ARG A 85 7.03 -2.01 -15.91
N MET A 86 6.86 -1.93 -14.59
CA MET A 86 7.92 -2.21 -13.61
C MET A 86 8.07 -3.70 -13.33
N MET A 87 7.04 -4.49 -13.60
CA MET A 87 7.01 -5.94 -13.36
C MET A 87 7.15 -6.79 -14.63
N ASP A 88 7.16 -6.14 -15.80
CA ASP A 88 7.51 -6.73 -17.10
C ASP A 88 9.04 -6.85 -17.26
#